data_AF-A0A1Y1RRS3-F1
#
_entry.id   AF-A0A1Y1RRS3-F1
#
_cell.length_a   1.000
_cell.length_b   1.000
_cell.length_c   1.000
_cell.angle_alpha   90.00
_cell.angle_beta   90.00
_cell.angle_gamma   90.00
#
_symmetry.space_group_name_H-M   'P 1'
#
loop_
_entity.id
_entity.type
_entity.pdbx_description
1 polymer ?
#
loop_
_entity_poly.entity_id
_entity_poly.type
_entity_poly.pdbx_seq_one_letter_code
_entity_poly.pdbx_strand_id
1 'polypeptide(L)'
;MHANIGFGGSRQDISGFAAYTDLNGQLHDKASSWVNANRWVSMGIGEWRNGKQFIGQVLPAGWYENNLHTNANFGDKADFVKQV
;
A
#
# COMPACT_ATOMS: atom_id res chain seq x y z
N MET A 1 4.02 27.64 4.78
CA MET A 1 4.74 26.45 4.28
C MET A 1 4.32 25.28 5.17
N HIS A 2 3.47 24.37 4.69
CA HIS A 2 3.06 23.18 5.46
C HIS A 2 3.78 21.97 4.87
N ALA A 3 4.75 21.43 5.60
CA ALA A 3 5.27 20.10 5.35
C ALA A 3 4.34 19.11 6.05
N ASN A 4 3.51 18.40 5.29
CA ASN A 4 2.76 17.28 5.82
C ASN A 4 3.75 16.11 5.97
N ILE A 5 4.26 15.91 7.19
CA ILE A 5 5.18 14.81 7.50
C ILE A 5 4.33 13.57 7.75
N GLY A 6 4.16 12.75 6.70
CA GLY A 6 3.97 11.29 6.69
C GLY A 6 2.98 10.65 7.67
N PHE A 7 1.97 9.96 7.13
CA PHE A 7 0.98 9.11 7.85
C PHE A 7 -0.06 9.84 8.70
N GLY A 8 -0.62 10.93 8.19
CA GLY A 8 -1.86 11.51 8.74
C GLY A 8 -3.12 10.79 8.23
N GLY A 9 -4.15 10.67 9.06
CA GLY A 9 -5.46 10.12 8.68
C GLY A 9 -5.73 8.69 9.16
N SER A 10 -6.71 8.02 8.57
CA SER A 10 -7.04 6.63 8.88
C SER A 10 -5.88 5.70 8.53
N ARG A 11 -5.55 4.80 9.46
CA ARG A 11 -4.46 3.83 9.32
C ARG A 11 -5.00 2.41 9.50
N GLN A 12 -4.46 1.48 8.73
CA GLN A 12 -4.68 0.04 8.90
C GLN A 12 -3.34 -0.66 9.07
N ASP A 13 -3.15 -1.31 10.21
CA ASP A 13 -2.02 -2.20 10.42
C ASP A 13 -2.38 -3.61 9.94
N ILE A 14 -1.52 -4.17 9.10
CA ILE A 14 -1.71 -5.48 8.48
C ILE A 14 -0.59 -6.40 8.96
N SER A 15 -0.94 -7.50 9.62
CA SER A 15 0.02 -8.47 10.14
C SER A 15 -0.50 -9.90 10.03
N GLY A 16 0.39 -10.89 9.97
CA GLY A 16 0.05 -12.31 10.02
C GLY A 16 -0.71 -12.87 8.81
N PHE A 17 -0.91 -12.11 7.74
CA PHE A 17 -1.60 -12.59 6.53
C PHE A 17 -0.70 -13.54 5.73
N ALA A 18 -1.28 -14.63 5.22
CA ALA A 18 -0.52 -15.70 4.58
C ALA A 18 0.08 -15.30 3.22
N ALA A 19 -0.71 -14.64 2.37
CA ALA A 19 -0.27 -14.22 1.04
C ALA A 19 -1.03 -13.01 0.49
N TYR A 20 -2.26 -12.77 0.95
CA TYR A 20 -3.13 -11.68 0.50
C TYR A 20 -3.91 -11.10 1.68
N THR A 21 -4.16 -9.79 1.67
CA THR A 21 -5.25 -9.19 2.43
C THR A 21 -5.89 -8.05 1.64
N ASP A 22 -7.20 -7.93 1.80
CA ASP A 22 -7.94 -6.75 1.35
C ASP A 22 -7.73 -5.61 2.35
N LEU A 23 -7.71 -4.37 1.85
CA LEU A 23 -7.74 -3.19 2.70
C LEU A 23 -9.16 -2.94 3.17
N ASN A 24 -9.29 -2.17 4.24
CA ASN A 24 -10.57 -1.63 4.66
C ASN A 24 -11.13 -0.75 3.53
N GLY A 25 -12.44 -0.82 3.26
CA GLY A 25 -13.12 0.03 2.26
C GLY A 25 -13.00 1.54 2.51
N GLN A 26 -12.60 1.98 3.71
CA GLN A 26 -12.24 3.38 3.96
C GLN A 26 -10.89 3.79 3.34
N LEU A 27 -10.01 2.83 3.04
CA LEU A 27 -8.68 3.03 2.48
C LEU A 27 -8.57 2.65 1.00
N HIS A 28 -9.56 1.93 0.44
CA HIS A 28 -9.69 1.70 -1.00
C HIS A 28 -9.56 3.03 -1.77
N ASP A 29 -8.71 3.04 -2.79
CA ASP A 29 -8.38 4.20 -3.61
C ASP A 29 -7.93 5.46 -2.85
N LYS A 30 -7.43 5.32 -1.61
CA LYS A 30 -7.06 6.44 -0.74
C LYS A 30 -5.72 6.27 -0.04
N ALA A 31 -4.97 5.21 -0.35
CA ALA A 31 -3.70 4.95 0.30
C ALA A 31 -2.61 5.89 -0.25
N SER A 32 -2.26 6.90 0.55
CA SER A 32 -1.27 7.92 0.18
C SER A 32 0.14 7.62 0.66
N SER A 33 0.31 6.69 1.59
CA SER A 33 1.60 6.31 2.17
C SER A 33 1.60 4.84 2.57
N TRP A 34 2.79 4.22 2.61
CA TRP A 34 2.93 2.80 2.91
C TRP A 34 4.24 2.49 3.62
N VAL A 35 4.20 1.50 4.52
CA VAL A 35 5.39 0.89 5.11
C VAL A 35 5.34 -0.63 4.94
N ASN A 36 6.34 -1.22 4.28
CA ASN A 36 6.59 -2.65 4.36
C ASN A 36 7.53 -2.94 5.53
N ALA A 37 6.95 -3.25 6.69
CA ALA A 37 7.71 -3.59 7.89
C ALA A 37 8.30 -5.02 7.89
N ASN A 38 8.07 -5.81 6.83
CA ASN A 38 8.64 -7.14 6.73
C ASN A 38 10.17 -7.05 6.51
N ARG A 39 10.92 -7.99 7.10
CA ARG A 39 12.40 -8.06 7.01
C ARG A 39 12.91 -8.85 5.81
N TRP A 40 12.08 -9.70 5.22
CA TRP A 40 12.51 -10.72 4.24
C TRP A 40 11.64 -10.77 2.99
N VAL A 41 10.40 -10.30 3.07
CA VAL A 41 9.37 -10.51 2.04
C VAL A 41 9.00 -9.18 1.40
N SER A 42 8.99 -9.17 0.07
CA SER A 42 8.45 -8.07 -0.73
C SER A 42 6.93 -8.16 -0.77
N MET A 43 6.27 -7.01 -0.81
CA MET A 43 4.82 -6.92 -0.92
C MET A 43 4.43 -6.16 -2.17
N GLY A 44 3.40 -6.61 -2.88
CA GLY A 44 2.74 -5.88 -3.95
C GLY A 44 1.47 -5.22 -3.45
N ILE A 45 1.33 -3.92 -3.68
CA ILE A 45 0.06 -3.19 -3.51
C ILE A 45 -0.61 -3.00 -4.87
N GLY A 46 -1.94 -3.07 -4.89
CA GLY A 46 -2.68 -3.12 -6.14
C GLY A 46 -4.18 -2.87 -6.00
N GLU A 47 -4.84 -2.83 -7.15
CA GLU A 47 -6.28 -2.56 -7.29
C GLU A 47 -7.00 -3.69 -8.05
N TRP A 48 -8.31 -3.76 -7.84
CA TRP A 48 -9.19 -4.61 -8.63
C TRP A 48 -9.72 -3.85 -9.84
N ARG A 49 -9.35 -4.28 -11.05
CA ARG A 49 -9.93 -3.77 -12.30
C ARG A 49 -10.69 -4.88 -13.01
N ASN A 50 -11.99 -4.69 -13.25
CA ASN A 50 -12.83 -5.64 -13.98
C ASN A 50 -12.74 -7.08 -13.45
N GLY A 51 -12.76 -7.26 -12.12
CA GLY A 51 -12.68 -8.57 -11.47
C GLY A 51 -11.30 -9.24 -11.53
N LYS A 52 -10.24 -8.51 -11.90
CA LYS A 52 -8.85 -8.99 -11.91
C LYS A 52 -7.97 -8.12 -11.02
N GLN A 53 -7.02 -8.77 -10.35
CA GLN A 53 -6.01 -8.12 -9.52
C GLN A 53 -4.87 -7.56 -10.37
N PHE A 54 -4.53 -6.30 -10.16
CA PHE A 54 -3.37 -5.66 -10.78
C PHE A 54 -2.44 -5.12 -9.70
N ILE A 55 -1.20 -5.62 -9.69
CA ILE A 55 -0.15 -5.04 -8.85
C ILE A 55 0.33 -3.78 -9.55
N GLY A 56 0.21 -2.63 -8.89
CA GLY A 56 0.75 -1.39 -9.42
C GLY A 56 2.13 -1.05 -8.85
N GLN A 57 2.43 -1.48 -7.63
CA GLN A 57 3.74 -1.22 -7.01
C GLN A 57 4.23 -2.42 -6.19
N VAL A 58 5.51 -2.76 -6.36
CA VAL A 58 6.23 -3.72 -5.52
C VAL A 58 7.07 -2.97 -4.48
N LEU A 59 6.97 -3.41 -3.24
CA LEU A 59 7.55 -2.81 -2.05
C LEU A 59 8.48 -3.83 -1.41
N PRO A 60 9.80 -3.76 -1.70
CA PRO A 60 10.84 -4.50 -1.00
C PRO A 60 10.69 -4.54 0.52
N ALA A 61 11.29 -5.55 1.14
CA ALA A 61 11.40 -5.64 2.59
C ALA A 61 12.02 -4.35 3.18
N GLY A 62 11.43 -3.82 4.24
CA GLY A 62 11.87 -2.57 4.88
C GLY A 62 11.54 -1.29 4.11
N TRP A 63 10.78 -1.37 3.00
CA TRP A 63 10.40 -0.19 2.22
C TRP A 63 9.54 0.78 3.04
N TYR A 64 9.79 2.07 2.85
CA TYR A 64 9.03 3.17 3.42
C TYR A 64 8.71 4.19 2.33
N GLU A 65 7.43 4.54 2.16
CA GLU A 65 6.97 5.59 1.26
C GLU A 65 5.98 6.50 1.96
N ASN A 66 6.29 7.80 1.99
CA ASN A 66 5.41 8.81 2.57
C ASN A 66 4.48 9.45 1.53
N ASN A 67 4.72 9.24 0.23
CA ASN A 67 3.86 9.70 -0.85
C ASN A 67 3.84 8.72 -2.03
N LEU A 68 2.86 7.81 -2.02
CA LEU A 68 2.62 6.84 -3.10
C LEU A 68 2.22 7.51 -4.43
N HIS A 69 1.65 8.71 -4.37
CA HIS A 69 1.21 9.43 -5.55
C HIS A 69 2.40 9.91 -6.40
N THR A 70 3.38 10.57 -5.78
CA THR A 70 4.51 11.18 -6.50
C THR A 70 5.67 10.23 -6.75
N ASN A 71 5.95 9.32 -5.82
CA ASN A 71 7.19 8.54 -5.84
C ASN A 71 6.99 7.15 -6.46
N ALA A 72 5.77 6.60 -6.37
CA ALA A 72 5.42 5.32 -6.97
C ALA A 72 4.49 5.44 -8.18
N ASN A 73 4.04 6.66 -8.55
CA ASN A 73 3.00 6.89 -9.58
C ASN A 73 1.78 5.99 -9.41
N PHE A 74 1.51 5.55 -8.17
CA PHE A 74 0.51 4.53 -7.89
C PHE A 74 -0.89 5.17 -7.71
N GLY A 75 -0.94 6.49 -7.49
CA GLY A 75 -2.16 7.29 -7.61
C GLY A 75 -3.25 6.93 -6.60
N ASP A 76 -2.85 6.51 -5.40
CA ASP A 76 -3.71 6.16 -4.26
C ASP A 76 -4.56 4.87 -4.44
N LYS A 77 -4.35 4.12 -5.53
CA LYS A 77 -5.18 2.98 -5.96
C LYS A 77 -4.93 1.67 -5.19
N ALA A 78 -4.68 1.72 -3.88
CA ALA A 78 -4.50 0.50 -3.12
C ALA A 78 -5.86 -0.01 -2.67
N ASP A 79 -6.24 -1.18 -3.17
CA ASP A 79 -7.36 -1.95 -2.64
C ASP A 79 -6.89 -3.13 -1.82
N PHE A 80 -5.74 -3.72 -2.18
CA PHE A 80 -5.20 -4.89 -1.51
C PHE A 80 -3.68 -4.84 -1.40
N VAL A 81 -3.16 -5.72 -0.54
CA VAL A 81 -1.74 -6.07 -0.51
C VAL A 81 -1.57 -7.58 -0.61
N LYS A 82 -0.52 -8.00 -1.31
CA LYS A 82 -0.14 -9.41 -1.42
C LYS A 82 1.37 -9.61 -1.34
N GLN A 83 1.81 -10.78 -0.93
CA GLN A 83 3.23 -11.16 -1.02
C GLN A 83 3.61 -11.40 -2.48
N VAL A 84 4.84 -11.04 -2.86
CA VAL A 84 5.39 -11.18 -4.22
C VAL A 84 6.81 -11.71 -4.22
#